data_AF-A0A953RSC3-F1
#
_entry.id   AF-A0A953RSC3-F1
#
_cell.length_a   1.000
_cell.length_b   1.000
_cell.length_c   1.000
_cell.angle_alpha   90.00
_cell.angle_beta   90.00
_cell.angle_gamma   90.00
#
_symmetry.space_group_name_H-M   'P 1'
#
loop_
_entity.id
_entity.type
_entity.pdbx_description
1 polymer ?
#
loop_
_entity_poly.entity_id
_entity_poly.type
_entity_poly.pdbx_seq_one_letter_code
_entity_poly.pdbx_strand_id
1 'polypeptide(L)'
;MKLPLPSRVPILYVILGVLALISVVPMYFYSEQVEAINRERLITNERLLQNTVTRSLADDISQHQESLRMMLANLSSALQVASGGDITAEHVEAPELRALLEHFVSSSGDLAYATLVNSESKGISAGRIAPDAFLQRDLVRAYDAAREGRAYSGQALVVGSGKSARTVMLVSTPVMYGGRFLGMIGAVEDLQFLIRRLQEVNRGGLTPYVVDSEGRLVAGATPDYATGQDLTNSEIVRNFLEQGGQSQLVAATREFSVTQGKKSTKMLGTYSPVGNLDWAVIVQKPRDEAYRGVYEMQRSARLLALLAILLSVGISIFAARRITNPLEVLTASSRAIARGDFSQRVKLRSRTEIGELASTFNTMSEELEHFVLDLKRAATENRDLFMSSIQMLAGAVDEKDPYTRGHSDRVTRYSLLIAREMGHPEEFLEIVRVSAQLHDVGKIGIEDRILKKPGALTPEEFEIMKTHTTKGANILRPVAQLKDMIPGIELHHESLDGRGYPRGLQDAEIPLLPRIIAVADTFDALTTNRPYQQAHDPEAALRIIHNLSGKRLDPTAVAALATIYRRGEIRIQAPIVTTTPNAPAQTLPAQPSATPSSAPEARAAVAAAEVAGR
;
A
#
# COMPACT_ATOMS: atom_id res chain seq x y z
N MET A 1 13.33 28.62 -11.63
CA MET A 1 11.97 28.14 -11.30
C MET A 1 12.07 26.68 -10.89
N LYS A 2 11.98 26.33 -9.59
CA LYS A 2 12.05 24.93 -9.15
C LYS A 2 10.67 24.29 -9.32
N LEU A 3 10.55 23.33 -10.24
CA LEU A 3 9.34 22.52 -10.39
C LEU A 3 9.06 21.79 -9.07
N PRO A 4 7.79 21.74 -8.60
CA PRO A 4 7.44 20.95 -7.43
C PRO A 4 7.70 19.47 -7.74
N LEU A 5 8.50 18.82 -6.89
CA LEU A 5 8.70 17.38 -6.98
C LEU A 5 7.33 16.68 -6.78
N PRO A 6 7.00 15.66 -7.59
CA PRO A 6 5.74 14.93 -7.42
C PRO A 6 5.63 14.33 -6.02
N SER A 7 4.41 14.27 -5.50
CA SER A 7 4.10 13.67 -4.20
C SER A 7 4.64 12.24 -4.16
N ARG A 8 5.54 11.94 -3.20
CA ARG A 8 6.10 10.60 -3.04
C ARG A 8 4.98 9.61 -2.77
N VAL A 9 4.91 8.53 -3.55
CA VAL A 9 4.05 7.38 -3.25
C VAL A 9 4.76 6.54 -2.17
N PRO A 10 4.15 6.33 -0.99
CA PRO A 10 4.69 5.39 -0.02
C PRO A 10 4.92 4.01 -0.62
N ILE A 11 6.09 3.42 -0.39
CA ILE A 11 6.46 2.07 -0.85
C ILE A 11 5.42 1.03 -0.40
N LEU A 12 4.78 1.25 0.75
CA LEU A 12 3.62 0.50 1.22
C LEU A 12 2.51 0.33 0.17
N TYR A 13 2.10 1.39 -0.54
CA TYR A 13 1.04 1.27 -1.55
C TYR A 13 1.49 0.51 -2.79
N VAL A 14 2.78 0.57 -3.13
CA VAL A 14 3.35 -0.23 -4.23
C VAL A 14 3.38 -1.71 -3.84
N ILE A 15 3.83 -2.03 -2.63
CA ILE A 15 3.85 -3.41 -2.10
C ILE A 15 2.43 -3.97 -1.99
N LEU A 16 1.50 -3.22 -1.39
CA LEU A 16 0.09 -3.61 -1.27
C LEU A 16 -0.56 -3.80 -2.65
N GLY A 17 -0.28 -2.90 -3.60
CA GLY A 17 -0.78 -2.99 -4.97
C GLY A 17 -0.27 -4.23 -5.70
N VAL A 18 1.03 -4.53 -5.62
CA VAL A 18 1.63 -5.74 -6.20
C VAL A 18 1.11 -7.02 -5.52
N LEU A 19 1.01 -7.04 -4.18
CA LEU A 19 0.46 -8.20 -3.47
C LEU A 19 -1.02 -8.42 -3.79
N ALA A 20 -1.84 -7.36 -3.85
CA ALA A 20 -3.23 -7.45 -4.26
C ALA A 20 -3.36 -7.92 -5.73
N LEU A 21 -2.51 -7.41 -6.63
CA LEU A 21 -2.47 -7.85 -8.03
C LEU A 21 -2.13 -9.34 -8.16
N ILE A 22 -1.14 -9.83 -7.41
CA ILE A 22 -0.70 -11.24 -7.47
C ILE A 22 -1.67 -12.19 -6.75
N SER A 23 -2.37 -11.73 -5.71
CA SER A 23 -3.24 -12.59 -4.90
C SER A 23 -4.72 -12.56 -5.28
N VAL A 24 -5.29 -11.37 -5.50
CA VAL A 24 -6.73 -11.18 -5.71
C VAL A 24 -7.12 -11.39 -7.17
N VAL A 25 -6.33 -10.87 -8.12
CA VAL A 25 -6.70 -10.93 -9.54
C VAL A 25 -6.69 -12.37 -10.09
N PRO A 26 -5.67 -13.23 -9.83
CA PRO A 26 -5.74 -14.63 -10.23
C PRO A 26 -6.88 -15.38 -9.56
N MET A 27 -7.23 -15.09 -8.31
CA MET A 27 -8.40 -15.70 -7.66
C MET A 27 -9.72 -15.24 -8.28
N TYR A 28 -9.84 -13.99 -8.71
CA TYR A 28 -11.02 -13.50 -9.43
C TYR A 28 -11.21 -14.27 -10.75
N PHE A 29 -10.18 -14.30 -11.59
CA PHE A 29 -10.22 -15.03 -12.87
C PHE A 29 -10.44 -16.53 -12.67
N TYR A 30 -9.76 -17.15 -11.69
CA TYR A 30 -9.98 -18.55 -11.35
C TYR A 30 -11.42 -18.80 -10.88
N SER A 31 -11.98 -17.93 -10.04
CA SER A 31 -13.36 -18.05 -9.57
C SER A 31 -14.35 -18.00 -10.73
N GLU A 32 -14.27 -16.99 -11.61
CA GLU A 32 -15.20 -16.90 -12.75
C GLU A 32 -15.03 -18.06 -13.75
N GLN A 33 -13.78 -18.37 -14.13
CA GLN A 33 -13.51 -19.38 -15.15
C GLN A 33 -13.84 -20.80 -14.67
N VAL A 34 -13.45 -21.16 -13.45
CA VAL A 34 -13.71 -22.50 -12.89
C VAL A 34 -15.18 -22.65 -12.51
N GLU A 35 -15.84 -21.60 -12.01
CA GLU A 35 -17.29 -21.64 -11.76
C GLU A 35 -18.06 -21.86 -13.07
N ALA A 36 -17.75 -21.12 -14.14
CA ALA A 36 -18.42 -21.26 -15.43
C ALA A 36 -18.28 -22.69 -15.98
N ILE A 37 -17.04 -23.21 -16.06
CA ILE A 37 -16.75 -24.56 -16.59
C ILE A 37 -17.43 -25.65 -15.75
N ASN A 38 -17.34 -25.57 -14.42
CA ASN A 38 -17.91 -26.60 -13.56
C ASN A 38 -19.45 -26.52 -13.50
N ARG A 39 -20.04 -25.32 -13.59
CA ARG A 39 -21.48 -25.15 -13.70
C ARG A 39 -22.01 -25.73 -15.00
N GLU A 40 -21.37 -25.46 -16.13
CA GLU A 40 -21.78 -26.03 -17.43
C GLU A 40 -21.66 -27.55 -17.47
N ARG A 41 -20.55 -28.11 -16.94
CA ARG A 41 -20.37 -29.56 -16.78
C ARG A 41 -21.44 -30.18 -15.88
N LEU A 42 -21.76 -29.54 -14.75
CA LEU A 42 -22.77 -30.04 -13.82
C LEU A 42 -24.19 -29.99 -14.41
N ILE A 43 -24.54 -28.91 -15.11
CA ILE A 43 -25.79 -28.80 -15.89
C ILE A 43 -25.88 -29.93 -16.92
N THR A 44 -24.80 -30.19 -17.65
CA THR A 44 -24.74 -31.22 -18.68
C THR A 44 -24.87 -32.62 -18.07
N ASN A 45 -24.17 -32.90 -16.96
CA ASN A 45 -24.25 -34.19 -16.26
C ASN A 45 -25.64 -34.45 -15.67
N GLU A 46 -26.27 -33.46 -15.03
CA GLU A 46 -27.64 -33.58 -14.51
C GLU A 46 -28.66 -33.80 -15.65
N ARG A 47 -28.50 -33.11 -16.79
CA ARG A 47 -29.32 -33.33 -18.00
C ARG A 47 -29.17 -34.76 -18.54
N LEU A 48 -27.93 -35.24 -18.68
CA LEU A 48 -27.65 -36.60 -19.17
C LEU A 48 -28.19 -37.67 -18.21
N LEU A 49 -28.00 -37.49 -16.90
CA LEU A 49 -28.54 -38.39 -15.87
C LEU A 49 -30.06 -38.45 -15.93
N GLN A 50 -30.76 -37.31 -15.89
CA GLN A 50 -32.23 -37.30 -15.92
C GLN A 50 -32.80 -37.86 -17.23
N ASN A 51 -32.20 -37.55 -18.38
CA ASN A 51 -32.62 -38.11 -19.67
C ASN A 51 -32.43 -39.64 -19.71
N THR A 52 -31.25 -40.13 -19.30
CA THR A 52 -30.96 -41.57 -19.24
C THR A 52 -31.95 -42.32 -18.34
N VAL A 53 -32.24 -41.77 -17.16
CA VAL A 53 -33.17 -42.36 -16.19
C VAL A 53 -34.62 -42.31 -16.69
N THR A 54 -35.09 -41.16 -17.21
CA THR A 54 -36.47 -41.05 -17.75
C THR A 54 -36.70 -41.96 -18.94
N ARG A 55 -35.74 -42.07 -19.87
CA ARG A 55 -35.81 -42.97 -21.01
C ARG A 55 -35.79 -44.43 -20.57
N SER A 56 -34.85 -44.84 -19.71
CA SER A 56 -34.80 -46.21 -19.19
C SER A 56 -36.10 -46.61 -18.48
N LEU A 57 -36.71 -45.71 -17.70
CA LEU A 57 -38.00 -45.96 -17.08
C LEU A 57 -39.14 -46.08 -18.10
N ALA A 58 -39.14 -45.25 -19.15
CA ALA A 58 -40.15 -45.29 -20.20
C ALA A 58 -40.03 -46.55 -21.08
N ASP A 59 -38.80 -47.00 -21.33
CA ASP A 59 -38.48 -48.26 -22.02
C ASP A 59 -38.89 -49.46 -21.15
N ASP A 60 -38.55 -49.46 -19.85
CA ASP A 60 -38.97 -50.49 -18.87
C ASP A 60 -40.50 -50.66 -18.87
N ILE A 61 -41.27 -49.56 -18.85
CA ILE A 61 -42.75 -49.57 -18.93
C ILE A 61 -43.22 -50.09 -20.29
N SER A 62 -42.63 -49.59 -21.39
CA SER A 62 -43.04 -49.97 -22.75
C SER A 62 -42.85 -51.46 -23.02
N GLN A 63 -41.74 -52.04 -22.55
CA GLN A 63 -41.46 -53.48 -22.62
C GLN A 63 -42.39 -54.31 -21.74
N HIS A 64 -42.71 -53.85 -20.52
CA HIS A 64 -43.65 -54.56 -19.65
C HIS A 64 -45.05 -54.62 -20.28
N GLN A 65 -45.51 -53.51 -20.87
CA GLN A 65 -46.79 -53.44 -21.58
C GLN A 65 -46.83 -54.31 -22.84
N GLU A 66 -45.74 -54.36 -23.61
CA GLU A 66 -45.63 -55.23 -24.79
C GLU A 66 -45.66 -56.71 -24.39
N SER A 67 -44.95 -57.07 -23.32
CA SER A 67 -45.00 -58.42 -22.72
C SER A 67 -46.43 -58.78 -22.27
N LEU A 68 -47.13 -57.88 -21.59
CA LEU A 68 -48.52 -58.09 -21.18
C LEU A 68 -49.47 -58.28 -22.37
N ARG A 69 -49.33 -57.46 -23.43
CA ARG A 69 -50.11 -57.61 -24.67
C ARG A 69 -49.84 -58.95 -25.35
N MET A 70 -48.59 -59.42 -25.39
CA MET A 70 -48.23 -60.74 -25.92
C MET A 70 -48.80 -61.88 -25.07
N MET A 71 -48.76 -61.79 -23.74
CA MET A 71 -49.38 -62.77 -22.85
C MET A 71 -50.91 -62.82 -23.05
N LEU A 72 -51.57 -61.67 -23.20
CA LEU A 72 -53.00 -61.57 -23.50
C LEU A 72 -53.37 -62.15 -24.88
N ALA A 73 -52.55 -61.91 -25.90
CA ALA A 73 -52.75 -62.48 -27.24
C ALA A 73 -52.58 -64.01 -27.25
N ASN A 74 -51.59 -64.53 -26.52
CA ASN A 74 -51.40 -65.97 -26.31
C ASN A 74 -52.58 -66.59 -25.55
N LEU A 75 -53.06 -65.95 -24.48
CA LEU A 75 -54.25 -66.39 -23.75
C LEU A 75 -55.51 -66.36 -24.64
N SER A 76 -55.70 -65.33 -25.45
CA SER A 76 -56.79 -65.27 -26.44
C SER A 76 -56.73 -66.43 -27.42
N SER A 77 -55.55 -66.76 -27.91
CA SER A 77 -55.34 -67.87 -28.84
C SER A 77 -55.61 -69.22 -28.18
N ALA A 78 -55.15 -69.43 -26.94
CA ALA A 78 -55.42 -70.63 -26.15
C ALA A 78 -56.92 -70.80 -25.84
N LEU A 79 -57.61 -69.72 -25.48
CA LEU A 79 -59.05 -69.74 -25.21
C LEU A 79 -59.88 -70.01 -26.46
N GLN A 80 -59.49 -69.50 -27.65
CA GLN A 80 -60.14 -69.84 -28.91
C GLN A 80 -60.03 -71.34 -29.24
N VAL A 81 -58.88 -71.96 -28.97
CA VAL A 81 -58.68 -73.40 -29.16
C VAL A 81 -59.48 -74.21 -28.13
N ALA A 82 -59.42 -73.84 -26.85
CA ALA A 82 -60.09 -74.57 -25.76
C ALA A 82 -61.63 -74.48 -25.85
N SER A 83 -62.17 -73.37 -26.35
CA SER A 83 -63.62 -73.17 -26.56
C SER A 83 -64.14 -73.71 -27.90
N GLY A 84 -63.26 -74.16 -28.82
CA GLY A 84 -63.66 -74.54 -30.17
C GLY A 84 -64.29 -73.41 -31.01
N GLY A 85 -64.18 -72.15 -30.56
CA GLY A 85 -64.86 -70.99 -31.14
C GLY A 85 -66.25 -70.70 -30.57
N ASP A 86 -66.72 -71.43 -29.55
CA ASP A 86 -68.00 -71.19 -28.87
C ASP A 86 -67.79 -70.80 -27.38
N ILE A 87 -68.07 -69.54 -27.05
CA ILE A 87 -68.15 -69.04 -25.67
C ILE A 87 -69.54 -68.49 -25.35
N THR A 88 -70.59 -69.15 -25.82
CA THR A 88 -71.99 -68.96 -25.35
C THR A 88 -72.11 -69.04 -23.83
N ALA A 89 -73.26 -68.62 -23.28
CA ALA A 89 -73.49 -68.57 -21.83
C ALA A 89 -73.27 -69.92 -21.11
N GLU A 90 -73.48 -71.05 -21.78
CA GLU A 90 -73.26 -72.39 -21.21
C GLU A 90 -71.78 -72.82 -21.26
N HIS A 91 -71.01 -72.33 -22.24
CA HIS A 91 -69.61 -72.72 -22.45
C HIS A 91 -68.60 -71.74 -21.81
N VAL A 92 -68.96 -70.47 -21.58
CA VAL A 92 -68.06 -69.48 -20.96
C VAL A 92 -67.71 -69.81 -19.50
N GLU A 93 -68.56 -70.58 -18.81
CA GLU A 93 -68.34 -71.02 -17.42
C GLU A 93 -67.59 -72.36 -17.29
N ALA A 94 -67.10 -72.92 -18.41
CA ALA A 94 -66.41 -74.20 -18.44
C ALA A 94 -65.14 -74.22 -17.52
N PRO A 95 -64.93 -75.28 -16.71
CA PRO A 95 -63.78 -75.38 -15.80
C PRO A 95 -62.42 -75.21 -16.47
N GLU A 96 -62.29 -75.65 -17.73
CA GLU A 96 -61.07 -75.57 -18.52
C GLU A 96 -60.69 -74.11 -18.83
N LEU A 97 -61.66 -73.26 -19.18
CA LEU A 97 -61.44 -71.84 -19.43
C LEU A 97 -61.07 -71.11 -18.13
N ARG A 98 -61.67 -71.52 -17.00
CA ARG A 98 -61.31 -71.01 -15.68
C ARG A 98 -59.88 -71.39 -15.29
N ALA A 99 -59.47 -72.64 -15.52
CA ALA A 99 -58.10 -73.09 -15.25
C ALA A 99 -57.07 -72.32 -16.09
N LEU A 100 -57.39 -71.96 -17.35
CA LEU A 100 -56.53 -71.11 -18.18
C LEU A 100 -56.38 -69.69 -17.62
N LEU A 101 -57.46 -69.07 -17.11
CA LEU A 101 -57.38 -67.76 -16.44
C LEU A 101 -56.61 -67.84 -15.11
N GLU A 102 -56.83 -68.88 -14.31
CA GLU A 102 -56.10 -69.08 -13.05
C GLU A 102 -54.60 -69.30 -13.31
N HIS A 103 -54.24 -70.07 -14.35
CA HIS A 103 -52.85 -70.24 -14.76
C HIS A 103 -52.22 -68.92 -15.25
N PHE A 104 -52.93 -68.15 -16.09
CA PHE A 104 -52.46 -66.84 -16.57
C PHE A 104 -52.22 -65.85 -15.41
N VAL A 105 -53.14 -65.75 -14.46
CA VAL A 105 -52.93 -64.90 -13.27
C VAL A 105 -51.77 -65.40 -12.40
N SER A 106 -51.54 -66.71 -12.35
CA SER A 106 -50.40 -67.29 -11.62
C SER A 106 -49.05 -67.10 -12.31
N SER A 107 -49.02 -66.88 -13.64
CA SER A 107 -47.77 -66.84 -14.42
C SER A 107 -46.96 -65.55 -14.24
N SER A 108 -47.57 -64.48 -13.73
CA SER A 108 -46.88 -63.24 -13.38
C SER A 108 -47.25 -62.75 -11.98
N GLY A 109 -46.23 -62.39 -11.21
CA GLY A 109 -46.38 -61.78 -9.88
C GLY A 109 -47.11 -60.44 -9.91
N ASP A 110 -47.19 -59.78 -11.08
CA ASP A 110 -47.81 -58.47 -11.28
C ASP A 110 -49.24 -58.56 -11.87
N LEU A 111 -49.79 -59.76 -12.13
CA LEU A 111 -51.19 -59.92 -12.58
C LEU A 111 -52.15 -60.08 -11.39
N ALA A 112 -52.96 -59.06 -11.08
CA ALA A 112 -53.85 -59.07 -9.93
C ALA A 112 -55.15 -59.84 -10.17
N TYR A 113 -55.72 -59.75 -11.38
CA TYR A 113 -57.02 -60.34 -11.75
C TYR A 113 -57.09 -60.52 -13.27
N ALA A 114 -57.85 -61.50 -13.75
CA ALA A 114 -58.20 -61.68 -15.16
C ALA A 114 -59.64 -62.16 -15.29
N THR A 115 -60.29 -61.81 -16.41
CA THR A 115 -61.67 -62.19 -16.71
C THR A 115 -61.86 -62.45 -18.19
N LEU A 116 -62.69 -63.44 -18.51
CA LEU A 116 -63.22 -63.72 -19.83
C LEU A 116 -64.71 -63.42 -19.80
N VAL A 117 -65.18 -62.52 -20.65
CA VAL A 117 -66.59 -62.11 -20.75
C VAL A 117 -67.05 -62.29 -22.19
N ASN A 118 -68.15 -63.01 -22.41
CA ASN A 118 -68.68 -63.30 -23.74
C ASN A 118 -69.56 -62.18 -24.33
N SER A 119 -70.07 -62.39 -25.54
CA SER A 119 -70.96 -61.46 -26.24
C SER A 119 -72.33 -61.18 -25.56
N GLU A 120 -72.68 -61.91 -24.48
CA GLU A 120 -73.87 -61.67 -23.63
C GLU A 120 -73.54 -60.97 -22.30
N SER A 121 -72.30 -60.48 -22.14
CA SER A 121 -71.79 -59.92 -20.88
C SER A 121 -71.75 -60.89 -19.69
N LYS A 122 -71.81 -62.21 -19.94
CA LYS A 122 -71.58 -63.26 -18.94
C LYS A 122 -70.14 -63.75 -19.01
N GLY A 123 -69.58 -64.21 -17.90
CA GLY A 123 -68.17 -64.51 -17.87
C GLY A 123 -67.64 -65.07 -16.56
N ILE A 124 -66.39 -65.49 -16.62
CA ILE A 124 -65.61 -66.03 -15.52
C ILE A 124 -64.45 -65.09 -15.16
N SER A 125 -63.97 -65.21 -13.92
CA SER A 125 -62.83 -64.45 -13.44
C SER A 125 -61.94 -65.26 -12.51
N ALA A 126 -60.64 -65.05 -12.62
CA ALA A 126 -59.61 -65.54 -11.71
C ALA A 126 -58.84 -64.35 -11.14
N GLY A 127 -58.42 -64.39 -9.88
CA GLY A 127 -57.75 -63.23 -9.30
C GLY A 127 -57.33 -63.35 -7.84
N ARG A 128 -56.37 -62.51 -7.48
CA ARG A 128 -55.92 -62.23 -6.11
C ARG A 128 -56.63 -61.01 -5.51
N ILE A 129 -57.40 -60.27 -6.32
CA ILE A 129 -58.26 -59.15 -5.92
C ILE A 129 -59.71 -59.39 -6.36
N ALA A 130 -60.67 -58.82 -5.64
CA ALA A 130 -62.06 -58.74 -6.07
C ALA A 130 -62.32 -57.37 -6.74
N PRO A 131 -63.04 -57.29 -7.87
CA PRO A 131 -63.28 -56.03 -8.56
C PRO A 131 -64.30 -55.17 -7.82
N ASP A 132 -63.86 -53.98 -7.39
CA ASP A 132 -64.70 -52.98 -6.74
C ASP A 132 -65.50 -52.12 -7.74
N ALA A 133 -66.29 -51.16 -7.24
CA ALA A 133 -67.13 -50.30 -8.07
C ALA A 133 -66.35 -49.38 -9.03
N PHE A 134 -65.04 -49.15 -8.84
CA PHE A 134 -64.21 -48.43 -9.81
C PHE A 134 -63.77 -49.37 -10.92
N LEU A 135 -63.18 -50.52 -10.55
CA LEU A 135 -62.73 -51.52 -11.52
C LEU A 135 -63.87 -52.12 -12.34
N GLN A 136 -65.06 -52.33 -11.76
CA GLN A 136 -66.26 -52.77 -12.50
C GLN A 136 -66.68 -51.77 -13.59
N ARG A 137 -66.60 -50.45 -13.32
CA ARG A 137 -66.92 -49.42 -14.32
C ARG A 137 -65.89 -49.38 -15.45
N ASP A 138 -64.61 -49.65 -15.15
CA ASP A 138 -63.57 -49.72 -16.16
C ASP A 138 -63.67 -51.01 -17.00
N LEU A 139 -64.07 -52.13 -16.39
CA LEU A 139 -64.38 -53.38 -17.09
C LEU A 139 -65.53 -53.24 -18.10
N VAL A 140 -66.56 -52.43 -17.80
CA VAL A 140 -67.63 -52.13 -18.77
C VAL A 140 -67.09 -51.34 -19.96
N ARG A 141 -66.28 -50.28 -19.73
CA ARG A 141 -65.64 -49.51 -20.81
C ARG A 141 -64.73 -50.37 -21.68
N ALA A 142 -63.96 -51.26 -21.05
CA ALA A 142 -63.10 -52.22 -21.73
C ALA A 142 -63.90 -53.19 -22.60
N TYR A 143 -65.08 -53.62 -22.13
CA TYR A 143 -65.98 -54.49 -22.86
C TYR A 143 -66.60 -53.79 -24.08
N ASP A 144 -67.03 -52.54 -23.92
CA ASP A 144 -67.54 -51.73 -25.03
C ASP A 144 -66.46 -51.51 -26.11
N ALA A 145 -65.22 -51.19 -25.71
CA ALA A 145 -64.09 -51.08 -26.65
C ALA A 145 -63.77 -52.41 -27.35
N ALA A 146 -63.79 -53.54 -26.62
CA ALA A 146 -63.56 -54.86 -27.19
C ALA A 146 -64.68 -55.26 -28.17
N ARG A 147 -65.93 -54.88 -27.91
CA ARG A 147 -67.07 -55.11 -28.82
C ARG A 147 -66.91 -54.39 -30.15
N GLU A 148 -66.22 -53.25 -30.17
CA GLU A 148 -65.80 -52.54 -31.39
C GLU A 148 -64.54 -53.16 -32.06
N GLY A 149 -64.02 -54.26 -31.54
CA GLY A 149 -62.80 -54.92 -32.04
C GLY A 149 -61.50 -54.21 -31.63
N ARG A 150 -61.54 -53.31 -30.65
CA ARG A 150 -60.38 -52.53 -30.18
C ARG A 150 -59.86 -53.09 -28.85
N ALA A 151 -58.53 -53.11 -28.69
CA ALA A 151 -57.93 -53.30 -27.37
C ALA A 151 -58.18 -52.06 -26.48
N TYR A 152 -58.17 -52.26 -25.17
CA TYR A 152 -58.35 -51.20 -24.17
C TYR A 152 -57.17 -51.17 -23.20
N SER A 153 -56.68 -49.98 -22.90
CA SER A 153 -55.81 -49.72 -21.75
C SER A 153 -56.52 -48.67 -20.90
N GLY A 154 -56.94 -49.07 -19.71
CA GLY A 154 -57.67 -48.25 -18.75
C GLY A 154 -56.78 -47.23 -18.04
N GLN A 155 -57.41 -46.44 -17.18
CA GLN A 155 -56.69 -45.51 -16.33
C GLN A 155 -56.08 -46.25 -15.13
N ALA A 156 -55.02 -45.69 -14.54
CA ALA A 156 -54.50 -46.19 -13.28
C ALA A 156 -55.48 -45.87 -12.15
N LEU A 157 -55.91 -46.89 -11.41
CA LEU A 157 -56.92 -46.82 -10.36
C LEU A 157 -56.37 -47.41 -9.06
N VAL A 158 -56.84 -46.94 -7.91
CA VAL A 158 -56.55 -47.56 -6.61
C VAL A 158 -57.69 -48.49 -6.26
N VAL A 159 -57.40 -49.79 -6.15
CA VAL A 159 -58.36 -50.83 -5.74
C VAL A 159 -58.06 -51.31 -4.32
N GLY A 160 -59.11 -51.49 -3.52
CA GLY A 160 -59.01 -51.85 -2.11
C GLY A 160 -58.82 -50.65 -1.17
N SER A 161 -58.60 -50.91 0.12
CA SER A 161 -58.53 -49.87 1.16
C SER A 161 -57.44 -50.10 2.20
N GLY A 162 -56.96 -49.02 2.82
CA GLY A 162 -55.93 -49.05 3.86
C GLY A 162 -54.63 -49.69 3.38
N LYS A 163 -54.07 -50.61 4.19
CA LYS A 163 -52.82 -51.32 3.87
C LYS A 163 -52.94 -52.30 2.69
N SER A 164 -54.15 -52.56 2.21
CA SER A 164 -54.45 -53.49 1.10
C SER A 164 -54.62 -52.77 -0.23
N ALA A 165 -54.58 -51.43 -0.25
CA ALA A 165 -54.75 -50.62 -1.44
C ALA A 165 -53.63 -50.88 -2.47
N ARG A 166 -53.99 -51.12 -3.72
CA ARG A 166 -53.06 -51.35 -4.84
C ARG A 166 -53.39 -50.41 -5.99
N THR A 167 -52.37 -49.78 -6.56
CA THR A 167 -52.48 -49.08 -7.83
C THR A 167 -52.46 -50.11 -8.95
N VAL A 168 -53.55 -50.20 -9.69
CA VAL A 168 -53.76 -51.19 -10.76
C VAL A 168 -54.17 -50.52 -12.07
N MET A 169 -53.98 -51.21 -13.19
CA MET A 169 -54.49 -50.81 -14.50
C MET A 169 -55.18 -51.99 -15.17
N LEU A 170 -56.32 -51.75 -15.80
CA LEU A 170 -57.00 -52.74 -16.64
C LEU A 170 -56.47 -52.67 -18.08
N VAL A 171 -56.07 -53.82 -18.64
CA VAL A 171 -55.78 -53.98 -20.07
C VAL A 171 -56.69 -55.07 -20.62
N SER A 172 -57.34 -54.83 -21.75
CA SER A 172 -58.19 -55.84 -22.40
C SER A 172 -57.90 -56.00 -23.89
N THR A 173 -58.22 -57.20 -24.38
CA THR A 173 -58.16 -57.56 -25.79
C THR A 173 -59.46 -58.25 -26.23
N PRO A 174 -59.98 -57.98 -27.43
CA PRO A 174 -61.14 -58.69 -27.96
C PRO A 174 -60.76 -60.12 -28.37
N VAL A 175 -61.69 -61.05 -28.14
CA VAL A 175 -61.66 -62.41 -28.64
C VAL A 175 -62.54 -62.46 -29.89
N MET A 176 -61.89 -62.59 -31.05
CA MET A 176 -62.53 -62.60 -32.36
C MET A 176 -62.36 -63.97 -33.02
N TYR A 177 -63.42 -64.51 -33.64
CA TYR A 177 -63.35 -65.75 -34.42
C TYR A 177 -64.11 -65.58 -35.73
N GLY A 178 -63.46 -65.86 -36.87
CA GLY A 178 -64.05 -65.65 -38.20
C GLY A 178 -64.52 -64.21 -38.47
N GLY A 179 -63.94 -63.20 -37.79
CA GLY A 179 -64.37 -61.81 -37.85
C GLY A 179 -65.56 -61.44 -36.95
N ARG A 180 -66.16 -62.40 -36.23
CA ARG A 180 -67.22 -62.17 -35.23
C ARG A 180 -66.62 -61.92 -33.86
N PHE A 181 -67.16 -60.93 -33.14
CA PHE A 181 -66.90 -60.73 -31.71
C PHE A 181 -67.50 -61.88 -30.90
N LEU A 182 -66.64 -62.64 -30.22
CA LEU A 182 -67.06 -63.68 -29.27
C LEU A 182 -67.11 -63.16 -27.84
N GLY A 183 -66.18 -62.28 -27.47
CA GLY A 183 -66.03 -61.78 -26.11
C GLY A 183 -64.77 -60.94 -25.90
N MET A 184 -64.44 -60.65 -24.65
CA MET A 184 -63.28 -59.89 -24.20
C MET A 184 -62.49 -60.70 -23.17
N ILE A 185 -61.16 -60.62 -23.23
CA ILE A 185 -60.28 -60.95 -22.11
C ILE A 185 -59.78 -59.65 -21.49
N GLY A 186 -60.07 -59.43 -20.22
CA GLY A 186 -59.50 -58.35 -19.43
C GLY A 186 -58.48 -58.90 -18.42
N ALA A 187 -57.34 -58.23 -18.28
CA ALA A 187 -56.34 -58.48 -17.24
C ALA A 187 -56.07 -57.19 -16.47
N VAL A 188 -55.95 -57.30 -15.15
CA VAL A 188 -55.68 -56.19 -14.25
C VAL A 188 -54.27 -56.36 -13.71
N GLU A 189 -53.41 -55.44 -14.11
CA GLU A 189 -51.99 -55.36 -13.77
C GLU A 189 -51.81 -54.56 -12.47
N ASP A 190 -50.92 -55.03 -11.61
CA ASP A 190 -50.52 -54.38 -10.36
C ASP A 190 -49.26 -53.55 -10.60
N LEU A 191 -49.40 -52.21 -10.59
CA LEU A 191 -48.31 -51.28 -10.92
C LEU A 191 -47.24 -51.17 -9.80
N GLN A 192 -47.22 -52.11 -8.86
CA GLN A 192 -46.17 -52.21 -7.84
C GLN A 192 -44.76 -52.42 -8.43
N PHE A 193 -44.62 -53.04 -9.61
CA PHE A 193 -43.31 -53.09 -10.29
C PHE A 193 -42.81 -51.67 -10.60
N LEU A 194 -43.68 -50.81 -11.14
CA LEU A 194 -43.38 -49.43 -11.47
C LEU A 194 -43.14 -48.60 -10.20
N ILE A 195 -43.97 -48.74 -9.17
CA ILE A 195 -43.78 -48.02 -7.89
C ILE A 195 -42.42 -48.38 -7.26
N ARG A 196 -42.03 -49.66 -7.23
CA ARG A 196 -40.70 -50.10 -6.77
C ARG A 196 -39.58 -49.44 -7.57
N ARG A 197 -39.70 -49.43 -8.91
CA ARG A 197 -38.72 -48.87 -9.83
C ARG A 197 -38.56 -47.35 -9.69
N LEU A 198 -39.67 -46.63 -9.50
CA LEU A 198 -39.67 -45.19 -9.18
C LEU A 198 -39.00 -44.94 -7.81
N GLN A 199 -39.25 -45.78 -6.80
CA GLN A 199 -38.61 -45.67 -5.48
C GLN A 199 -37.08 -45.93 -5.53
N GLU A 200 -36.60 -46.83 -6.38
CA GLU A 200 -35.16 -47.03 -6.63
C GLU A 200 -34.50 -45.74 -7.13
N VAL A 201 -35.08 -45.13 -8.17
CA VAL A 201 -34.61 -43.85 -8.73
C VAL A 201 -34.69 -42.72 -7.70
N ASN A 202 -35.71 -42.72 -6.84
CA ASN A 202 -35.87 -41.69 -5.80
C ASN A 202 -34.76 -41.75 -4.73
N ARG A 203 -34.22 -42.93 -4.43
CA ARG A 203 -33.03 -43.08 -3.56
C ARG A 203 -31.78 -42.44 -4.17
N GLY A 204 -31.75 -42.21 -5.48
CA GLY A 204 -30.69 -41.48 -6.20
C GLY A 204 -30.73 -39.96 -6.06
N GLY A 205 -31.66 -39.39 -5.27
CA GLY A 205 -31.79 -37.93 -5.11
C GLY A 205 -32.50 -37.25 -6.29
N LEU A 206 -33.35 -38.01 -6.98
CA LEU A 206 -34.26 -37.57 -8.02
C LEU A 206 -35.70 -37.74 -7.52
N THR A 207 -36.67 -37.05 -8.09
CA THR A 207 -38.10 -37.20 -7.77
C THR A 207 -38.84 -37.69 -9.02
N PRO A 208 -39.00 -39.01 -9.20
CA PRO A 208 -39.63 -39.59 -10.37
C PRO A 208 -41.15 -39.85 -10.16
N TYR A 209 -41.92 -39.66 -11.22
CA TYR A 209 -43.34 -39.97 -11.29
C TYR A 209 -43.78 -40.22 -12.75
N VAL A 210 -44.94 -40.82 -12.94
CA VAL A 210 -45.55 -41.10 -14.24
C VAL A 210 -46.92 -40.43 -14.31
N VAL A 211 -47.25 -39.83 -15.44
CA VAL A 211 -48.58 -39.25 -15.72
C VAL A 211 -49.21 -39.86 -16.97
N ASP A 212 -50.54 -39.82 -17.02
CA ASP A 212 -51.32 -40.18 -18.21
C ASP A 212 -51.46 -39.00 -19.21
N SER A 213 -52.16 -39.24 -20.31
CA SER A 213 -52.42 -38.27 -21.38
C SER A 213 -53.34 -37.11 -21.00
N GLU A 214 -53.98 -37.17 -19.82
CA GLU A 214 -54.77 -36.09 -19.23
C GLU A 214 -53.98 -35.34 -18.15
N GLY A 215 -52.72 -35.73 -17.88
CA GLY A 215 -51.86 -35.11 -16.88
C GLY A 215 -52.13 -35.56 -15.44
N ARG A 216 -52.88 -36.66 -15.24
CA ARG A 216 -53.09 -37.26 -13.92
C ARG A 216 -51.96 -38.22 -13.57
N LEU A 217 -51.60 -38.29 -12.30
CA LEU A 217 -50.59 -39.20 -11.81
C LEU A 217 -51.04 -40.67 -11.95
N VAL A 218 -50.23 -41.46 -12.64
CA VAL A 218 -50.31 -42.92 -12.67
C VAL A 218 -49.68 -43.50 -11.41
N ALA A 219 -48.40 -43.20 -11.19
CA ALA A 219 -47.60 -43.67 -10.07
C ALA A 219 -46.51 -42.65 -9.71
N GLY A 220 -46.11 -42.59 -8.43
CA GLY A 220 -45.05 -41.72 -7.94
C GLY A 220 -44.19 -42.41 -6.88
N ALA A 221 -42.95 -41.93 -6.69
CA ALA A 221 -42.04 -42.51 -5.70
C ALA A 221 -42.26 -42.04 -4.25
N THR A 222 -42.89 -40.88 -4.05
CA THR A 222 -43.07 -40.25 -2.74
C THR A 222 -44.51 -40.40 -2.25
N PRO A 223 -44.76 -40.42 -0.92
CA PRO A 223 -46.12 -40.53 -0.36
C PRO A 223 -47.05 -39.36 -0.72
N ASP A 224 -46.49 -38.22 -1.11
CA ASP A 224 -47.25 -37.02 -1.51
C ASP A 224 -47.90 -37.14 -2.91
N TYR A 225 -47.59 -38.20 -3.65
CA TYR A 225 -48.13 -38.49 -4.98
C TYR A 225 -49.17 -39.62 -4.92
N ALA A 226 -50.45 -39.26 -5.02
CA ALA A 226 -51.56 -40.21 -5.04
C ALA A 226 -52.02 -40.51 -6.47
N THR A 227 -52.22 -41.79 -6.83
CA THR A 227 -52.77 -42.17 -8.15
C THR A 227 -54.09 -41.45 -8.42
N GLY A 228 -54.24 -40.91 -9.62
CA GLY A 228 -55.37 -40.09 -10.05
C GLY A 228 -55.25 -38.59 -9.73
N GLN A 229 -54.22 -38.17 -8.99
CA GLN A 229 -53.97 -36.75 -8.69
C GLN A 229 -53.69 -35.94 -9.97
N ASP A 230 -54.42 -34.85 -10.14
CA ASP A 230 -54.19 -33.88 -11.22
C ASP A 230 -52.85 -33.14 -11.01
N LEU A 231 -51.94 -33.26 -11.98
CA LEU A 231 -50.65 -32.58 -12.02
C LEU A 231 -50.53 -31.55 -13.17
N THR A 232 -51.64 -31.17 -13.82
CA THR A 232 -51.67 -30.12 -14.86
C THR A 232 -51.21 -28.74 -14.37
N ASN A 233 -51.21 -28.50 -13.05
CA ASN A 233 -50.59 -27.31 -12.46
C ASN A 233 -49.05 -27.31 -12.55
N SER A 234 -48.42 -28.46 -12.81
CA SER A 234 -46.98 -28.60 -12.98
C SER A 234 -46.58 -28.17 -14.39
N GLU A 235 -45.68 -27.18 -14.48
CA GLU A 235 -45.21 -26.65 -15.77
C GLU A 235 -44.58 -27.73 -16.66
N ILE A 236 -43.83 -28.68 -16.09
CA ILE A 236 -43.25 -29.79 -16.88
C ILE A 236 -44.30 -30.76 -17.42
N VAL A 237 -45.42 -30.96 -16.71
CA VAL A 237 -46.55 -31.79 -17.18
C VAL A 237 -47.30 -31.06 -18.30
N ARG A 238 -47.56 -29.75 -18.17
CA ARG A 238 -48.14 -28.95 -19.28
C ARG A 238 -47.28 -28.99 -20.53
N ASN A 239 -45.96 -28.85 -20.40
CA ASN A 239 -45.03 -28.96 -21.53
C ASN A 239 -45.13 -30.30 -22.27
N PHE A 240 -45.41 -31.40 -21.56
CA PHE A 240 -45.67 -32.71 -22.17
C PHE A 240 -47.02 -32.71 -22.92
N LEU A 241 -48.10 -32.27 -22.26
CA LEU A 241 -49.45 -32.23 -22.84
C LEU A 241 -49.55 -31.31 -24.08
N GLU A 242 -48.92 -30.13 -24.02
CA GLU A 242 -48.91 -29.13 -25.09
C GLU A 242 -48.11 -29.57 -26.33
N GLN A 243 -47.16 -30.50 -26.19
CA GLN A 243 -46.40 -31.09 -27.32
C GLN A 243 -47.09 -32.31 -27.96
N GLY A 244 -48.37 -32.52 -27.67
CA GLY A 244 -49.14 -33.70 -28.05
C GLY A 244 -48.98 -34.16 -29.50
N GLY A 245 -48.78 -35.48 -29.65
CA GLY A 245 -48.91 -36.21 -30.91
C GLY A 245 -47.76 -36.09 -31.93
N GLN A 246 -47.18 -34.91 -32.16
CA GLN A 246 -46.28 -34.71 -33.31
C GLN A 246 -44.76 -34.78 -33.01
N SER A 247 -44.34 -35.07 -31.77
CA SER A 247 -42.92 -35.26 -31.43
C SER A 247 -42.70 -36.21 -30.24
N GLN A 248 -43.35 -37.38 -30.27
CA GLN A 248 -43.30 -38.47 -29.27
C GLN A 248 -41.90 -39.09 -29.01
N LEU A 249 -40.79 -38.47 -29.43
CA LEU A 249 -39.44 -39.08 -29.42
C LEU A 249 -38.35 -38.25 -28.69
N VAL A 250 -38.64 -37.01 -28.28
CA VAL A 250 -37.62 -36.09 -27.74
C VAL A 250 -37.84 -35.84 -26.24
N ALA A 251 -37.07 -36.53 -25.41
CA ALA A 251 -36.98 -36.22 -23.98
C ALA A 251 -36.38 -34.83 -23.78
N ALA A 252 -37.05 -33.97 -23.01
CA ALA A 252 -36.69 -32.56 -22.87
C ALA A 252 -36.42 -32.19 -21.41
N THR A 253 -35.21 -31.72 -21.11
CA THR A 253 -34.84 -31.17 -19.79
C THR A 253 -35.09 -29.66 -19.74
N ARG A 254 -35.90 -29.19 -18.78
CA ARG A 254 -36.24 -27.76 -18.59
C ARG A 254 -36.06 -27.34 -17.12
N GLU A 255 -35.69 -26.08 -16.91
CA GLU A 255 -35.90 -25.41 -15.62
C GLU A 255 -37.35 -24.91 -15.57
N PHE A 256 -38.03 -25.11 -14.44
CA PHE A 256 -39.40 -24.65 -14.20
C PHE A 256 -39.62 -24.32 -12.73
N SER A 257 -40.78 -23.78 -12.36
CA SER A 257 -41.09 -23.49 -10.94
C SER A 257 -42.29 -24.30 -10.45
N VAL A 258 -42.10 -25.03 -9.35
CA VAL A 258 -43.19 -25.73 -8.64
C VAL A 258 -43.61 -24.88 -7.44
N THR A 259 -44.90 -24.55 -7.37
CA THR A 259 -45.49 -23.83 -6.25
C THR A 259 -46.29 -24.79 -5.37
N GLN A 260 -45.83 -25.03 -4.15
CA GLN A 260 -46.56 -25.78 -3.13
C GLN A 260 -46.97 -24.81 -2.01
N GLY A 261 -48.27 -24.53 -1.91
CA GLY A 261 -48.80 -23.54 -0.98
C GLY A 261 -48.23 -22.14 -1.27
N LYS A 262 -47.51 -21.56 -0.30
CA LYS A 262 -46.84 -20.25 -0.44
C LYS A 262 -45.38 -20.34 -0.90
N LYS A 263 -44.81 -21.54 -1.09
CA LYS A 263 -43.39 -21.72 -1.43
C LYS A 263 -43.26 -22.08 -2.91
N SER A 264 -42.56 -21.23 -3.66
CA SER A 264 -42.14 -21.50 -5.04
C SER A 264 -40.70 -22.00 -5.05
N THR A 265 -40.47 -23.20 -5.55
CA THR A 265 -39.15 -23.83 -5.68
C THR A 265 -38.79 -23.97 -7.15
N LYS A 266 -37.59 -23.55 -7.55
CA LYS A 266 -37.09 -23.79 -8.91
C LYS A 266 -36.61 -25.23 -9.03
N MET A 267 -37.12 -25.92 -10.04
CA MET A 267 -36.84 -27.33 -10.32
C MET A 267 -36.09 -27.44 -11.65
N LEU A 268 -35.22 -28.45 -11.76
CA LEU A 268 -34.70 -28.96 -13.02
C LEU A 268 -35.34 -30.33 -13.23
N GLY A 269 -36.04 -30.53 -14.35
CA GLY A 269 -36.67 -31.82 -14.63
C GLY A 269 -36.69 -32.16 -16.11
N THR A 270 -36.86 -33.44 -16.38
CA THR A 270 -36.96 -34.04 -17.71
C THR A 270 -38.20 -34.91 -17.76
N TYR A 271 -38.87 -34.95 -18.91
CA TYR A 271 -39.86 -35.97 -19.22
C TYR A 271 -39.40 -36.82 -20.40
N SER A 272 -39.80 -38.10 -20.42
CA SER A 272 -39.74 -38.98 -21.59
C SER A 272 -41.12 -39.61 -21.78
N PRO A 273 -41.70 -39.58 -23.00
CA PRO A 273 -42.91 -40.32 -23.30
C PRO A 273 -42.65 -41.84 -23.23
N VAL A 274 -43.67 -42.58 -22.86
CA VAL A 274 -43.77 -44.05 -23.01
C VAL A 274 -44.23 -44.31 -24.45
N GLY A 275 -43.69 -45.32 -25.13
CA GLY A 275 -43.97 -45.49 -26.57
C GLY A 275 -45.34 -46.12 -26.86
N ASN A 276 -45.75 -47.08 -26.03
CA ASN A 276 -46.93 -47.93 -26.25
C ASN A 276 -48.18 -47.49 -25.47
N LEU A 277 -48.06 -46.44 -24.66
CA LEU A 277 -49.11 -45.80 -23.86
C LEU A 277 -48.91 -44.28 -24.00
N ASP A 278 -49.97 -43.47 -24.03
CA ASP A 278 -49.86 -42.00 -24.05
C ASP A 278 -49.46 -41.42 -22.67
N TRP A 279 -48.51 -42.06 -22.00
CA TRP A 279 -47.98 -41.70 -20.68
C TRP A 279 -46.64 -40.98 -20.83
N ALA A 280 -46.24 -40.23 -19.80
CA ALA A 280 -44.87 -39.73 -19.66
C ALA A 280 -44.29 -40.10 -18.30
N VAL A 281 -43.01 -40.49 -18.32
CA VAL A 281 -42.17 -40.53 -17.12
C VAL A 281 -41.56 -39.15 -16.93
N ILE A 282 -41.77 -38.53 -15.78
CA ILE A 282 -41.13 -37.29 -15.36
C ILE A 282 -40.13 -37.60 -14.23
N VAL A 283 -38.95 -37.00 -14.33
CA VAL A 283 -37.95 -36.92 -13.25
C VAL A 283 -37.69 -35.44 -12.98
N GLN A 284 -37.68 -35.02 -11.72
CA GLN A 284 -37.32 -33.66 -11.33
C GLN A 284 -36.40 -33.62 -10.10
N LYS A 285 -35.66 -32.53 -9.92
CA LYS A 285 -34.79 -32.28 -8.76
C LYS A 285 -34.79 -30.78 -8.43
N PRO A 286 -34.73 -30.36 -7.15
CA PRO A 286 -34.57 -28.96 -6.79
C PRO A 286 -33.28 -28.37 -7.39
N ARG A 287 -33.36 -27.16 -7.94
CA ARG A 287 -32.22 -26.53 -8.64
C ARG A 287 -31.04 -26.23 -7.70
N ASP A 288 -31.33 -25.88 -6.46
CA ASP A 288 -30.35 -25.65 -5.41
C ASP A 288 -29.60 -26.94 -5.03
N GLU A 289 -30.30 -28.08 -4.98
CA GLU A 289 -29.68 -29.40 -4.80
C GLU A 289 -28.89 -29.84 -6.03
N ALA A 290 -29.42 -29.64 -7.24
CA ALA A 290 -28.75 -29.95 -8.50
C ALA A 290 -27.43 -29.18 -8.69
N TYR A 291 -27.31 -27.97 -8.11
CA TYR A 291 -26.09 -27.14 -8.19
C TYR A 291 -25.33 -26.99 -6.86
N ARG A 292 -25.61 -27.84 -5.85
CA ARG A 292 -25.00 -27.72 -4.51
C ARG A 292 -23.47 -27.67 -4.54
N GLY A 293 -22.83 -28.51 -5.36
CA GLY A 293 -21.37 -28.53 -5.53
C GLY A 293 -20.79 -27.20 -6.04
N VAL A 294 -21.51 -26.48 -6.91
CA VAL A 294 -21.08 -25.14 -7.39
C VAL A 294 -21.14 -24.12 -6.25
N TYR A 295 -22.18 -24.16 -5.41
CA TYR A 295 -22.28 -23.27 -4.25
C TYR A 295 -21.21 -23.55 -3.17
N GLU A 296 -20.89 -24.83 -2.93
CA GLU A 296 -19.80 -25.24 -2.04
C GLU A 296 -18.43 -24.77 -2.56
N MET A 297 -18.19 -24.88 -3.87
CA MET A 297 -17.01 -24.32 -4.54
C MET A 297 -16.93 -22.80 -4.41
N GLN A 298 -18.00 -22.06 -4.73
CA GLN A 298 -18.08 -20.61 -4.57
C GLN A 298 -17.74 -20.17 -3.14
N ARG A 299 -18.31 -20.84 -2.14
CA ARG A 299 -18.05 -20.53 -0.72
C ARG A 299 -16.58 -20.71 -0.37
N SER A 300 -15.98 -21.79 -0.86
CA SER A 300 -14.56 -22.11 -0.63
C SER A 300 -13.63 -21.10 -1.31
N ALA A 301 -13.92 -20.73 -2.57
CA ALA A 301 -13.18 -19.70 -3.30
C ALA A 301 -13.24 -18.32 -2.60
N ARG A 302 -14.43 -17.89 -2.12
CA ARG A 302 -14.59 -16.64 -1.37
C ARG A 302 -13.81 -16.63 -0.05
N LEU A 303 -13.76 -17.75 0.67
CA LEU A 303 -12.98 -17.86 1.91
C LEU A 303 -11.47 -17.77 1.64
N LEU A 304 -10.98 -18.43 0.58
CA LEU A 304 -9.59 -18.34 0.17
C LEU A 304 -9.22 -16.92 -0.29
N ALA A 305 -10.10 -16.22 -1.01
CA ALA A 305 -9.89 -14.83 -1.42
C ALA A 305 -9.80 -13.88 -0.22
N LEU A 306 -10.68 -14.03 0.79
CA LEU A 306 -10.62 -13.26 2.03
C LEU A 306 -9.32 -13.52 2.81
N LEU A 307 -8.88 -14.78 2.90
CA LEU A 307 -7.61 -15.14 3.54
C LEU A 307 -6.41 -14.50 2.81
N ALA A 308 -6.42 -14.52 1.47
CA ALA A 308 -5.37 -13.92 0.65
C ALA A 308 -5.29 -12.40 0.81
N ILE A 309 -6.44 -11.71 0.90
CA ILE A 309 -6.51 -10.27 1.20
C ILE A 309 -5.94 -9.98 2.59
N LEU A 310 -6.34 -10.73 3.63
CA LEU A 310 -5.84 -10.57 4.99
C LEU A 310 -4.31 -10.78 5.07
N LEU A 311 -3.78 -11.79 4.38
CA LEU A 311 -2.35 -12.06 4.30
C LEU A 311 -1.60 -10.92 3.58
N SER A 312 -2.12 -10.43 2.46
CA SER A 312 -1.59 -9.27 1.72
C SER A 312 -1.50 -8.02 2.60
N VAL A 313 -2.55 -7.71 3.36
CA VAL A 313 -2.57 -6.60 4.33
C VAL A 313 -1.55 -6.82 5.46
N GLY A 314 -1.46 -8.04 6.00
CA GLY A 314 -0.48 -8.38 7.04
C GLY A 314 0.97 -8.21 6.59
N ILE A 315 1.31 -8.73 5.41
CA ILE A 315 2.65 -8.56 4.79
C ILE A 315 2.92 -7.08 4.50
N SER A 316 1.93 -6.34 4.01
CA SER A 316 2.07 -4.90 3.75
C SER A 316 2.37 -4.09 5.02
N ILE A 317 1.64 -4.35 6.11
CA ILE A 317 1.90 -3.72 7.43
C ILE A 317 3.30 -4.10 7.96
N PHE A 318 3.71 -5.35 7.78
CA PHE A 318 5.06 -5.81 8.15
C PHE A 318 6.15 -5.06 7.36
N ALA A 319 6.00 -4.95 6.03
CA ALA A 319 6.92 -4.25 5.15
C ALA A 319 6.98 -2.74 5.45
N ALA A 320 5.85 -2.09 5.75
CA ALA A 320 5.84 -0.69 6.19
C ALA A 320 6.71 -0.48 7.44
N ARG A 321 6.50 -1.29 8.48
CA ARG A 321 7.23 -1.21 9.75
C ARG A 321 8.72 -1.56 9.61
N ARG A 322 9.08 -2.50 8.72
CA ARG A 322 10.45 -2.99 8.55
C ARG A 322 11.30 -2.22 7.53
N ILE A 323 10.68 -1.57 6.55
CA ILE A 323 11.38 -0.92 5.43
C ILE A 323 11.00 0.57 5.33
N THR A 324 9.70 0.89 5.32
CA THR A 324 9.25 2.28 5.04
C THR A 324 9.60 3.23 6.20
N ASN A 325 9.27 2.87 7.44
CA ASN A 325 9.53 3.74 8.59
C ASN A 325 11.02 4.08 8.78
N PRO A 326 11.98 3.12 8.68
CA PRO A 326 13.42 3.43 8.66
C PRO A 326 13.85 4.43 7.58
N LEU A 327 13.32 4.29 6.35
CA LEU A 327 13.66 5.17 5.22
C LEU A 327 13.10 6.59 5.39
N GLU A 328 11.97 6.76 6.08
CA GLU A 328 11.45 8.08 6.43
C GLU A 328 12.35 8.80 7.44
N VAL A 329 12.85 8.10 8.46
CA VAL A 329 13.81 8.67 9.43
C VAL A 329 15.11 9.07 8.73
N LEU A 330 15.69 8.19 7.91
CA LEU A 330 16.87 8.50 7.10
C LEU A 330 16.65 9.71 6.17
N THR A 331 15.50 9.79 5.51
CA THR A 331 15.12 10.94 4.67
C THR A 331 15.02 12.23 5.48
N ALA A 332 14.45 12.18 6.69
CA ALA A 332 14.30 13.35 7.56
C ALA A 332 15.65 13.87 8.04
N SER A 333 16.55 13.00 8.51
CA SER A 333 17.91 13.37 8.91
C SER A 333 18.74 13.91 7.74
N SER A 334 18.69 13.26 6.57
CA SER A 334 19.35 13.76 5.35
C SER A 334 18.89 15.17 4.96
N ARG A 335 17.59 15.47 5.09
CA ARG A 335 17.05 16.83 4.88
C ARG A 335 17.47 17.85 5.95
N ALA A 336 17.78 17.42 7.16
CA ALA A 336 18.27 18.30 8.21
C ALA A 336 19.74 18.69 7.97
N ILE A 337 20.58 17.71 7.65
CA ILE A 337 21.98 17.93 7.24
C ILE A 337 22.06 18.83 6.01
N ALA A 338 21.21 18.62 5.00
CA ALA A 338 21.13 19.49 3.82
C ALA A 338 20.70 20.94 4.11
N ARG A 339 20.25 21.24 5.35
CA ARG A 339 19.96 22.61 5.84
C ARG A 339 21.03 23.13 6.82
N GLY A 340 22.14 22.40 6.99
CA GLY A 340 23.25 22.77 7.88
C GLY A 340 23.13 22.24 9.32
N ASP A 341 22.12 21.43 9.64
CA ASP A 341 22.01 20.77 10.95
C ASP A 341 22.75 19.42 10.93
N PHE A 342 24.08 19.50 11.11
CA PHE A 342 24.97 18.33 11.19
C PHE A 342 24.88 17.58 12.52
N SER A 343 24.21 18.14 13.54
CA SER A 343 24.08 17.51 14.87
C SER A 343 23.11 16.32 14.90
N GLN A 344 22.28 16.18 13.86
CA GLN A 344 21.31 15.09 13.77
C GLN A 344 22.00 13.73 13.67
N ARG A 345 21.41 12.72 14.33
CA ARG A 345 21.85 11.31 14.27
C ARG A 345 20.66 10.39 14.09
N VAL A 346 20.79 9.41 13.21
CA VAL A 346 19.79 8.39 12.90
C VAL A 346 19.84 7.30 13.98
N LYS A 347 18.88 7.35 14.92
CA LYS A 347 18.78 6.39 16.03
C LYS A 347 18.00 5.12 15.61
N LEU A 348 18.58 4.31 14.72
CA LEU A 348 17.95 3.10 14.20
C LEU A 348 18.69 1.83 14.68
N ARG A 349 18.09 1.07 15.61
CA ARG A 349 18.60 -0.24 16.02
C ARG A 349 18.09 -1.34 15.08
N SER A 350 18.84 -1.63 14.01
CA SER A 350 18.59 -2.77 13.13
C SER A 350 19.87 -3.57 12.87
N ARG A 351 19.73 -4.87 12.60
CA ARG A 351 20.79 -5.77 12.10
C ARG A 351 20.67 -6.04 10.60
N THR A 352 19.97 -5.16 9.88
CA THR A 352 19.81 -5.20 8.42
C THR A 352 20.72 -4.17 7.76
N GLU A 353 20.80 -4.22 6.44
CA GLU A 353 21.50 -3.27 5.56
C GLU A 353 21.06 -1.82 5.81
N ILE A 354 19.80 -1.61 6.22
CA ILE A 354 19.29 -0.28 6.62
C ILE A 354 19.90 0.19 7.96
N GLY A 355 20.22 -0.74 8.86
CA GLY A 355 20.93 -0.46 10.10
C GLY A 355 22.40 -0.12 9.87
N GLU A 356 23.06 -0.86 8.96
CA GLU A 356 24.41 -0.54 8.48
C GLU A 356 24.45 0.85 7.84
N LEU A 357 23.54 1.12 6.90
CA LEU A 357 23.40 2.44 6.26
C LEU A 357 23.17 3.57 7.28
N ALA A 358 22.36 3.34 8.32
CA ALA A 358 22.17 4.30 9.40
C ALA A 358 23.44 4.53 10.23
N SER A 359 24.27 3.50 10.43
CA SER A 359 25.57 3.61 11.09
C SER A 359 26.55 4.44 10.24
N THR A 360 26.73 4.07 8.97
CA THR A 360 27.61 4.79 8.03
C THR A 360 27.18 6.24 7.86
N PHE A 361 25.87 6.50 7.78
CA PHE A 361 25.31 7.85 7.73
C PHE A 361 25.66 8.66 8.99
N ASN A 362 25.62 8.07 10.19
CA ASN A 362 26.02 8.74 11.41
C ASN A 362 27.51 9.09 11.42
N THR A 363 28.39 8.17 10.99
CA THR A 363 29.83 8.42 10.85
C THR A 363 30.10 9.58 9.89
N MET A 364 29.48 9.58 8.69
CA MET A 364 29.59 10.69 7.73
C MET A 364 29.09 12.02 8.30
N SER A 365 28.03 12.00 9.12
CA SER A 365 27.47 13.21 9.73
C SER A 365 28.40 13.79 10.79
N GLU A 366 29.06 12.92 11.55
CA GLU A 366 30.05 13.25 12.58
C GLU A 366 31.35 13.80 11.97
N GLU A 367 31.87 13.18 10.91
CA GLU A 367 33.01 13.70 10.13
C GLU A 367 32.70 15.08 9.53
N LEU A 368 31.50 15.28 8.96
CA LEU A 368 31.07 16.59 8.45
C LEU A 368 30.96 17.65 9.55
N GLU A 369 30.44 17.29 10.72
CA GLU A 369 30.36 18.19 11.88
C GLU A 369 31.76 18.63 12.34
N HIS A 370 32.70 17.68 12.43
CA HIS A 370 34.10 17.97 12.73
C HIS A 370 34.76 18.88 11.68
N PHE A 371 34.63 18.58 10.38
CA PHE A 371 35.19 19.43 9.32
C PHE A 371 34.63 20.86 9.33
N VAL A 372 33.35 21.04 9.65
CA VAL A 372 32.75 22.39 9.77
C VAL A 372 33.30 23.15 10.98
N LEU A 373 33.53 22.47 12.11
CA LEU A 373 34.14 23.07 13.29
C LEU A 373 35.62 23.44 13.05
N ASP A 374 36.39 22.55 12.44
CA ASP A 374 37.79 22.76 12.11
C ASP A 374 37.97 23.90 11.09
N LEU A 375 37.10 23.96 10.06
CA LEU A 375 37.12 25.07 9.09
C LEU A 375 36.82 26.42 9.76
N LYS A 376 35.86 26.47 10.70
CA LYS A 376 35.53 27.68 11.46
C LYS A 376 36.70 28.10 12.36
N ARG A 377 37.38 27.14 12.99
CA ARG A 377 38.57 27.37 13.81
C ARG A 377 39.71 27.92 12.97
N ALA A 378 40.07 27.24 11.88
CA ALA A 378 41.15 27.66 10.98
C ALA A 378 40.88 29.05 10.36
N ALA A 379 39.63 29.38 10.05
CA ALA A 379 39.26 30.72 9.57
C ALA A 379 39.44 31.81 10.65
N THR A 380 39.23 31.47 11.93
CA THR A 380 39.46 32.38 13.06
C THR A 380 40.95 32.55 13.32
N GLU A 381 41.70 31.46 13.38
CA GLU A 381 43.17 31.47 13.57
C GLU A 381 43.88 32.26 12.44
N ASN A 382 43.43 32.12 11.17
CA ASN A 382 43.94 32.95 10.07
C ASN A 382 43.63 34.45 10.24
N ARG A 383 42.45 34.81 10.76
CA ARG A 383 42.09 36.21 11.04
C ARG A 383 43.00 36.80 12.11
N ASP A 384 43.22 36.05 13.19
CA ASP A 384 44.05 36.49 14.31
C ASP A 384 45.52 36.61 13.92
N LEU A 385 46.05 35.66 13.14
CA LEU A 385 47.39 35.72 12.56
C LEU A 385 47.57 36.93 11.62
N PHE A 386 46.56 37.22 10.79
CA PHE A 386 46.57 38.39 9.92
C PHE A 386 46.63 39.69 10.74
N MET A 387 45.72 39.87 11.70
CA MET A 387 45.70 41.08 12.54
C MET A 387 46.96 41.24 13.40
N SER A 388 47.48 40.15 13.96
CA SER A 388 48.75 40.15 14.70
C SER A 388 49.93 40.57 13.81
N SER A 389 49.92 40.17 12.53
CA SER A 389 50.95 40.58 11.55
C SER A 389 50.86 42.08 11.22
N ILE A 390 49.65 42.63 11.11
CA ILE A 390 49.43 44.08 10.93
C ILE A 390 49.97 44.87 12.14
N GLN A 391 49.67 44.42 13.36
CA GLN A 391 50.17 45.02 14.60
C GLN A 391 51.70 44.92 14.72
N MET A 392 52.29 43.79 14.34
CA MET A 392 53.74 43.59 14.33
C MET A 392 54.46 44.57 13.39
N LEU A 393 53.92 44.78 12.18
CA LEU A 393 54.47 45.74 11.22
C LEU A 393 54.40 47.17 11.77
N ALA A 394 53.28 47.57 12.36
CA ALA A 394 53.13 48.87 12.99
C ALA A 394 54.11 49.07 14.18
N GLY A 395 54.23 48.06 15.06
CA GLY A 395 55.18 48.10 16.18
C GLY A 395 56.65 48.20 15.74
N ALA A 396 57.01 47.55 14.62
CA ALA A 396 58.35 47.67 14.04
C ALA A 396 58.65 49.07 13.47
N VAL A 397 57.62 49.79 13.01
CA VAL A 397 57.71 51.20 12.59
C VAL A 397 57.86 52.10 13.81
N ASP A 398 57.00 51.91 14.82
CA ASP A 398 56.99 52.65 16.08
C ASP A 398 58.29 52.51 16.91
N GLU A 399 59.05 51.42 16.74
CA GLU A 399 60.37 51.26 17.36
C GLU A 399 61.51 51.83 16.50
N LYS A 400 61.31 51.98 15.17
CA LYS A 400 62.28 52.65 14.28
C LYS A 400 62.25 54.17 14.46
N ASP A 401 61.10 54.75 14.76
CA ASP A 401 60.89 56.17 15.09
C ASP A 401 60.74 56.33 16.62
N PRO A 402 61.80 56.67 17.37
CA PRO A 402 61.82 56.56 18.85
C PRO A 402 60.78 57.39 19.59
N TYR A 403 60.07 58.27 18.89
CA TYR A 403 59.08 59.21 19.42
C TYR A 403 57.64 58.75 19.19
N THR A 404 57.41 57.71 18.39
CA THR A 404 56.06 57.22 18.05
C THR A 404 55.68 55.93 18.78
N ARG A 405 56.37 55.50 19.85
CA ARG A 405 55.98 54.28 20.57
C ARG A 405 54.51 54.29 21.03
N GLY A 406 53.71 53.39 20.48
CA GLY A 406 52.27 53.28 20.73
C GLY A 406 51.42 54.40 20.12
N HIS A 407 51.99 55.19 19.19
CA HIS A 407 51.30 56.23 18.42
C HIS A 407 50.28 55.58 17.48
N SER A 408 50.71 54.55 16.76
CA SER A 408 49.87 53.80 15.83
C SER A 408 48.60 53.28 16.54
N ASP A 409 48.73 52.70 17.74
CA ASP A 409 47.60 52.25 18.55
C ASP A 409 46.65 53.38 18.99
N ARG A 410 47.20 54.55 19.37
CA ARG A 410 46.40 55.70 19.81
C ARG A 410 45.66 56.34 18.64
N VAL A 411 46.31 56.51 17.49
CA VAL A 411 45.69 56.99 16.24
C VAL A 411 44.62 56.03 15.76
N THR A 412 44.85 54.72 15.80
CA THR A 412 43.81 53.69 15.54
C THR A 412 42.63 53.84 16.48
N ARG A 413 42.85 53.97 17.79
CA ARG A 413 41.78 54.16 18.78
C ARG A 413 40.96 55.41 18.51
N TYR A 414 41.61 56.56 18.24
CA TYR A 414 40.89 57.80 17.98
C TYR A 414 40.14 57.76 16.64
N SER A 415 40.76 57.21 15.58
CA SER A 415 40.11 57.04 14.27
C SER A 415 38.85 56.19 14.36
N LEU A 416 38.89 55.09 15.13
CA LEU A 416 37.74 54.23 15.37
C LEU A 416 36.61 54.91 16.15
N LEU A 417 36.93 55.68 17.19
CA LEU A 417 35.92 56.42 17.95
C LEU A 417 35.28 57.53 17.09
N ILE A 418 36.08 58.24 16.29
CA ILE A 418 35.58 59.26 15.33
C ILE A 418 34.65 58.61 14.30
N ALA A 419 35.10 57.54 13.63
CA ALA A 419 34.30 56.85 12.60
C ALA A 419 33.01 56.24 13.15
N ARG A 420 33.03 55.76 14.40
CA ARG A 420 31.85 55.23 15.10
C ARG A 420 30.86 56.34 15.46
N GLU A 421 31.33 57.49 15.94
CA GLU A 421 30.49 58.66 16.20
C GLU A 421 29.87 59.24 14.93
N MET A 422 30.56 59.12 13.80
CA MET A 422 30.04 59.48 12.47
C MET A 422 29.03 58.46 11.90
N GLY A 423 28.72 57.38 12.64
CA GLY A 423 27.66 56.43 12.31
C GLY A 423 28.03 55.37 11.25
N HIS A 424 29.31 55.11 11.00
CA HIS A 424 29.73 54.14 10.00
C HIS A 424 29.60 52.66 10.45
N PRO A 425 29.33 51.73 9.53
CA PRO A 425 29.18 50.30 9.83
C PRO A 425 30.52 49.63 10.19
N GLU A 426 30.46 48.49 10.89
CA GLU A 426 31.65 47.78 11.39
C GLU A 426 32.62 47.34 10.27
N GLU A 427 32.13 47.08 9.06
CA GLU A 427 32.97 46.82 7.87
C GLU A 427 33.90 48.00 7.54
N PHE A 428 33.39 49.24 7.60
CA PHE A 428 34.21 50.44 7.44
C PHE A 428 35.13 50.66 8.65
N LEU A 429 34.69 50.32 9.86
CA LEU A 429 35.54 50.39 11.05
C LEU A 429 36.75 49.44 10.96
N GLU A 430 36.61 48.26 10.34
CA GLU A 430 37.75 47.36 10.09
C GLU A 430 38.76 47.98 9.12
N ILE A 431 38.28 48.63 8.05
CA ILE A 431 39.14 49.37 7.10
C ILE A 431 39.86 50.50 7.83
N VAL A 432 39.14 51.33 8.59
CA VAL A 432 39.72 52.40 9.43
C VAL A 432 40.76 51.85 10.40
N ARG A 433 40.50 50.72 11.06
CA ARG A 433 41.43 50.07 12.00
C ARG A 433 42.76 49.75 11.33
N VAL A 434 42.71 49.03 10.22
CA VAL A 434 43.93 48.57 9.53
C VAL A 434 44.66 49.73 8.85
N SER A 435 43.95 50.69 8.26
CA SER A 435 44.55 51.91 7.69
C SER A 435 45.24 52.77 8.74
N ALA A 436 44.57 53.04 9.87
CA ALA A 436 45.13 53.86 10.94
C ALA A 436 46.32 53.16 11.60
N GLN A 437 46.29 51.83 11.76
CA GLN A 437 47.42 51.09 12.32
C GLN A 437 48.66 51.10 11.41
N LEU A 438 48.48 51.24 10.10
CA LEU A 438 49.56 51.18 9.11
C LEU A 438 49.86 52.52 8.42
N HIS A 439 49.22 53.63 8.82
CA HIS A 439 49.31 54.91 8.10
C HIS A 439 50.77 55.36 7.90
N ASP A 440 51.60 55.14 8.93
CA ASP A 440 52.99 55.54 9.00
C ASP A 440 54.00 54.48 8.48
N VAL A 441 53.53 53.31 7.99
CA VAL A 441 54.40 52.14 7.72
C VAL A 441 55.54 52.43 6.74
N GLY A 442 55.37 53.40 5.84
CA GLY A 442 56.40 53.81 4.90
C GLY A 442 57.60 54.52 5.52
N LYS A 443 57.57 54.90 6.81
CA LYS A 443 58.74 55.37 7.56
C LYS A 443 59.87 54.34 7.61
N ILE A 444 59.57 53.05 7.44
CA ILE A 444 60.59 52.00 7.18
C ILE A 444 61.49 52.38 6.00
N GLY A 445 60.93 52.98 4.95
CA GLY A 445 61.66 53.40 3.73
C GLY A 445 62.29 54.80 3.77
N ILE A 446 62.33 55.47 4.93
CA ILE A 446 63.01 56.75 5.16
C ILE A 446 64.37 56.53 5.82
N GLU A 447 65.39 57.29 5.45
CA GLU A 447 66.74 57.20 6.03
C GLU A 447 66.77 57.61 7.51
N ASP A 448 67.47 56.86 8.35
CA ASP A 448 67.58 57.10 9.80
C ASP A 448 68.09 58.50 10.15
N ARG A 449 69.02 59.08 9.37
CA ARG A 449 69.52 60.45 9.59
C ARG A 449 68.44 61.53 9.43
N ILE A 450 67.40 61.26 8.65
CA ILE A 450 66.26 62.14 8.43
C ILE A 450 65.18 61.84 9.47
N LEU A 451 64.84 60.55 9.66
CA LEU A 451 63.79 60.13 10.59
C LEU A 451 64.10 60.47 12.05
N LYS A 452 65.37 60.33 12.48
CA LYS A 452 65.81 60.52 13.87
C LYS A 452 66.49 61.87 14.11
N LYS A 453 66.30 62.85 13.23
CA LYS A 453 67.06 64.12 13.28
C LYS A 453 66.76 64.89 14.59
N PRO A 454 67.79 65.29 15.37
CA PRO A 454 67.62 66.06 16.60
C PRO A 454 67.33 67.57 16.35
N GLY A 455 66.46 67.90 15.37
CA GLY A 455 66.02 69.26 15.08
C GLY A 455 65.01 69.33 13.93
N ALA A 456 64.71 70.55 13.45
CA ALA A 456 63.89 70.74 12.25
C ALA A 456 64.54 70.14 10.99
N LEU A 457 63.71 69.55 10.12
CA LEU A 457 64.14 69.10 8.80
C LEU A 457 64.41 70.30 7.88
N THR A 458 65.40 70.19 6.99
CA THR A 458 65.53 71.13 5.87
C THR A 458 64.40 70.90 4.86
N PRO A 459 64.14 71.84 3.92
CA PRO A 459 63.12 71.63 2.88
C PRO A 459 63.33 70.33 2.10
N GLU A 460 64.58 69.99 1.77
CA GLU A 460 64.96 68.78 1.01
C GLU A 460 64.73 67.51 1.83
N GLU A 461 65.12 67.53 3.11
CA GLU A 461 64.85 66.43 4.05
C GLU A 461 63.33 66.24 4.28
N PHE A 462 62.56 67.32 4.28
CA PHE A 462 61.11 67.28 4.42
C PHE A 462 60.43 66.70 3.16
N GLU A 463 60.87 67.05 1.95
CA GLU A 463 60.38 66.38 0.73
C GLU A 463 60.66 64.87 0.75
N ILE A 464 61.82 64.43 1.26
CA ILE A 464 62.10 63.00 1.46
C ILE A 464 61.14 62.42 2.51
N MET A 465 60.92 63.10 3.64
CA MET A 465 60.01 62.64 4.70
C MET A 465 58.58 62.44 4.17
N LYS A 466 58.06 63.35 3.33
CA LYS A 466 56.72 63.21 2.72
C LYS A 466 56.52 61.91 1.96
N THR A 467 57.60 61.30 1.43
CA THR A 467 57.50 60.05 0.66
C THR A 467 57.09 58.84 1.49
N HIS A 468 57.01 58.91 2.83
CA HIS A 468 56.54 57.78 3.64
C HIS A 468 55.10 57.38 3.27
N THR A 469 54.22 58.32 2.88
CA THR A 469 52.84 58.00 2.50
C THR A 469 52.78 57.12 1.25
N THR A 470 53.50 57.51 0.19
CA THR A 470 53.56 56.76 -1.08
C THR A 470 54.40 55.49 -0.97
N LYS A 471 55.47 55.48 -0.16
CA LYS A 471 56.23 54.27 0.19
C LYS A 471 55.36 53.26 0.95
N GLY A 472 54.59 53.71 1.95
CA GLY A 472 53.68 52.87 2.73
C GLY A 472 52.60 52.25 1.84
N ALA A 473 51.98 53.06 0.99
CA ALA A 473 51.05 52.58 -0.02
C ALA A 473 51.69 51.53 -0.96
N ASN A 474 52.90 51.78 -1.46
CA ASN A 474 53.63 50.85 -2.33
C ASN A 474 54.01 49.53 -1.65
N ILE A 475 54.35 49.54 -0.35
CA ILE A 475 54.66 48.33 0.43
C ILE A 475 53.42 47.42 0.52
N LEU A 476 52.22 48.00 0.64
CA LEU A 476 50.98 47.26 0.90
C LEU A 476 50.16 46.94 -0.36
N ARG A 477 50.35 47.68 -1.46
CA ARG A 477 49.70 47.43 -2.77
C ARG A 477 49.73 45.97 -3.28
N PRO A 478 50.80 45.17 -3.06
CA PRO A 478 50.81 43.76 -3.47
C PRO A 478 49.81 42.86 -2.72
N VAL A 479 49.33 43.27 -1.54
CA VAL A 479 48.38 42.49 -0.72
C VAL A 479 46.96 42.88 -1.10
N ALA A 480 46.30 42.07 -1.93
CA ALA A 480 44.97 42.36 -2.47
C ALA A 480 43.91 42.65 -1.38
N GLN A 481 44.01 41.99 -0.22
CA GLN A 481 43.12 42.16 0.93
C GLN A 481 43.25 43.53 1.62
N LEU A 482 44.34 44.27 1.37
CA LEU A 482 44.58 45.60 1.95
C LEU A 482 44.18 46.75 1.01
N LYS A 483 43.64 46.44 -0.18
CA LYS A 483 43.35 47.42 -1.24
C LYS A 483 42.57 48.65 -0.73
N ASP A 484 41.50 48.41 0.02
CA ASP A 484 40.58 49.47 0.45
C ASP A 484 41.13 50.27 1.65
N MET A 485 42.19 49.75 2.30
CA MET A 485 42.90 50.43 3.38
C MET A 485 43.93 51.45 2.84
N ILE A 486 44.47 51.22 1.64
CA ILE A 486 45.56 52.03 1.04
C ILE A 486 45.28 53.54 1.01
N PRO A 487 44.07 54.06 0.69
CA PRO A 487 43.82 55.50 0.69
C PRO A 487 44.05 56.16 2.05
N GLY A 488 43.77 55.45 3.15
CA GLY A 488 44.05 55.90 4.51
C GLY A 488 45.53 55.93 4.88
N ILE A 489 46.38 55.26 4.11
CA ILE A 489 47.85 55.25 4.28
C ILE A 489 48.50 56.26 3.32
N GLU A 490 48.03 56.32 2.07
CA GLU A 490 48.62 57.19 1.04
C GLU A 490 48.25 58.67 1.22
N LEU A 491 47.09 59.00 1.77
CA LEU A 491 46.51 60.35 1.71
C LEU A 491 46.24 60.98 3.10
N HIS A 492 46.68 60.39 4.21
CA HIS A 492 46.40 60.90 5.57
C HIS A 492 47.09 62.24 5.91
N HIS A 493 47.94 62.74 5.02
CA HIS A 493 48.56 64.07 5.08
C HIS A 493 48.07 65.03 3.99
N GLU A 494 47.02 64.67 3.25
CA GLU A 494 46.27 65.63 2.45
C GLU A 494 45.56 66.66 3.36
N SER A 495 45.29 67.84 2.82
CA SER A 495 44.74 68.99 3.54
C SER A 495 43.59 69.55 2.72
N LEU A 496 42.43 69.84 3.33
CA LEU A 496 41.23 70.27 2.57
C LEU A 496 41.50 71.49 1.66
N ASP A 497 42.40 72.37 2.06
CA ASP A 497 42.86 73.56 1.32
C ASP A 497 43.92 73.29 0.23
N GLY A 498 44.19 72.02 -0.10
CA GLY A 498 45.12 71.61 -1.16
C GLY A 498 46.60 71.75 -0.82
N ARG A 499 46.95 72.18 0.41
CA ARG A 499 48.36 72.36 0.85
C ARG A 499 48.98 71.09 1.46
N GLY A 500 48.31 69.96 1.29
CA GLY A 500 48.74 68.65 1.78
C GLY A 500 49.67 67.92 0.81
N TYR A 501 49.92 66.65 1.10
CA TYR A 501 50.74 65.77 0.28
C TYR A 501 50.25 64.31 0.40
N PRO A 502 50.50 63.42 -0.57
CA PRO A 502 51.44 63.52 -1.69
C PRO A 502 50.89 64.09 -3.00
N ARG A 503 49.59 64.34 -3.14
CA ARG A 503 48.95 64.76 -4.40
C ARG A 503 48.39 66.19 -4.36
N GLY A 504 48.17 66.78 -3.18
CA GLY A 504 47.65 68.15 -3.04
C GLY A 504 46.15 68.25 -3.34
N LEU A 505 45.40 67.22 -2.95
CA LEU A 505 43.96 67.09 -3.20
C LEU A 505 43.15 68.11 -2.38
N GLN A 506 42.02 68.57 -2.91
CA GLN A 506 41.16 69.56 -2.24
C GLN A 506 39.81 68.96 -1.80
N ASP A 507 39.40 69.31 -0.58
CA ASP A 507 38.15 68.92 0.07
C ASP A 507 37.59 67.54 -0.33
N ALA A 508 36.61 67.50 -1.24
CA ALA A 508 35.87 66.31 -1.65
C ALA A 508 36.69 65.30 -2.49
N GLU A 509 37.85 65.70 -3.01
CA GLU A 509 38.79 64.78 -3.69
C GLU A 509 39.49 63.84 -2.70
N ILE A 510 39.58 64.23 -1.42
CA ILE A 510 40.18 63.41 -0.36
C ILE A 510 39.10 62.44 0.16
N PRO A 511 39.30 61.11 0.09
CA PRO A 511 38.33 60.16 0.63
C PRO A 511 38.13 60.31 2.14
N LEU A 512 37.00 59.85 2.66
CA LEU A 512 36.66 60.02 4.08
C LEU A 512 37.62 59.31 5.04
N LEU A 513 38.15 58.15 4.63
CA LEU A 513 39.09 57.34 5.39
C LEU A 513 40.36 58.12 5.83
N PRO A 514 41.17 58.71 4.92
CA PRO A 514 42.29 59.57 5.30
C PRO A 514 41.86 60.85 6.03
N ARG A 515 40.69 61.43 5.73
CA ARG A 515 40.15 62.60 6.47
C ARG A 515 39.95 62.32 7.96
N ILE A 516 39.47 61.13 8.32
CA ILE A 516 39.33 60.67 9.71
C ILE A 516 40.70 60.46 10.37
N ILE A 517 41.62 59.78 9.68
CA ILE A 517 42.97 59.48 10.20
C ILE A 517 43.77 60.77 10.43
N ALA A 518 43.69 61.75 9.53
CA ALA A 518 44.36 63.04 9.67
C ALA A 518 43.94 63.80 10.95
N VAL A 519 42.67 63.70 11.36
CA VAL A 519 42.18 64.30 12.62
C VAL A 519 42.72 63.53 13.83
N ALA A 520 42.74 62.20 13.77
CA ALA A 520 43.25 61.34 14.84
C ALA A 520 44.78 61.50 15.06
N ASP A 521 45.57 61.52 13.98
CA ASP A 521 47.01 61.80 14.02
C ASP A 521 47.27 63.22 14.55
N THR A 522 46.60 64.25 14.01
CA THR A 522 46.80 65.63 14.49
C THR A 522 46.49 65.76 15.99
N PHE A 523 45.48 65.05 16.49
CA PHE A 523 45.18 65.03 17.93
C PHE A 523 46.28 64.34 18.74
N ASP A 524 46.71 63.13 18.35
CA ASP A 524 47.78 62.43 19.07
C ASP A 524 49.11 63.19 19.04
N ALA A 525 49.41 63.84 17.91
CA ALA A 525 50.59 64.68 17.71
C ALA A 525 50.61 65.92 18.63
N LEU A 526 49.45 66.53 18.89
CA LEU A 526 49.33 67.68 19.80
C LEU A 526 49.33 67.26 21.28
N THR A 527 48.83 66.07 21.61
CA THR A 527 48.70 65.60 23.02
C THR A 527 49.83 64.69 23.49
N THR A 528 50.85 64.43 22.67
CA THR A 528 52.01 63.58 23.01
C THR A 528 53.30 64.40 23.02
N ASN A 529 54.20 64.12 23.97
CA ASN A 529 55.51 64.78 24.03
C ASN A 529 56.37 64.38 22.81
N ARG A 530 56.96 65.38 22.15
CA ARG A 530 57.91 65.22 21.04
C ARG A 530 59.19 66.04 21.33
N PRO A 531 60.36 65.75 20.72
CA PRO A 531 61.64 66.37 21.09
C PRO A 531 61.70 67.91 21.10
N TYR A 532 60.87 68.59 20.30
CA TYR A 532 60.80 70.06 20.21
C TYR A 532 59.46 70.63 20.70
N GLN A 533 58.58 69.78 21.25
CA GLN A 533 57.22 70.16 21.63
C GLN A 533 56.74 69.35 22.83
N GLN A 534 56.55 70.04 23.95
CA GLN A 534 55.83 69.48 25.09
C GLN A 534 54.35 69.28 24.71
N ALA A 535 53.75 68.18 25.17
CA ALA A 535 52.35 67.87 24.95
C ALA A 535 51.45 69.05 25.36
N HIS A 536 50.54 69.46 24.48
CA HIS A 536 49.50 70.40 24.85
C HIS A 536 48.50 69.74 25.81
N ASP A 537 47.94 70.55 26.71
CA ASP A 537 46.71 70.18 27.39
C ASP A 537 45.63 69.78 26.35
N PRO A 538 44.87 68.69 26.55
CA PRO A 538 43.93 68.21 25.55
C PRO A 538 42.84 69.21 25.15
N GLU A 539 42.40 70.12 26.03
CA GLU A 539 41.47 71.18 25.63
C GLU A 539 42.16 72.23 24.75
N ALA A 540 43.43 72.54 25.02
CA ALA A 540 44.24 73.39 24.14
C ALA A 540 44.47 72.73 22.77
N ALA A 541 44.72 71.43 22.71
CA ALA A 541 44.81 70.67 21.47
C ALA A 541 43.49 70.72 20.67
N LEU A 542 42.34 70.55 21.33
CA LEU A 542 41.03 70.68 20.68
C LEU A 542 40.75 72.10 20.16
N ARG A 543 41.17 73.15 20.88
CA ARG A 543 41.08 74.54 20.38
C ARG A 543 41.93 74.74 19.11
N ILE A 544 43.13 74.16 19.05
CA ILE A 544 43.99 74.21 17.85
C ILE A 544 43.32 73.46 16.68
N ILE A 545 42.82 72.25 16.91
CA ILE A 545 42.13 71.43 15.89
C ILE A 545 40.87 72.13 15.37
N HIS A 546 40.08 72.76 16.24
CA HIS A 546 38.92 73.55 15.84
C HIS A 546 39.30 74.71 14.89
N ASN A 547 40.45 75.36 15.10
CA ASN A 547 40.94 76.43 14.22
C ASN A 547 41.46 75.93 12.86
N LEU A 548 41.79 74.63 12.76
CA LEU A 548 42.18 73.91 11.54
C LEU A 548 40.98 73.28 10.80
N SER A 549 39.82 73.22 11.45
CA SER A 549 38.55 72.72 10.87
C SER A 549 38.19 73.50 9.61
N GLY A 550 37.82 72.79 8.54
CA GLY A 550 37.45 73.37 7.24
C GLY A 550 38.60 74.01 6.46
N LYS A 551 39.85 73.94 6.98
CA LYS A 551 41.07 74.40 6.28
C LYS A 551 42.00 73.22 6.00
N ARG A 552 42.37 72.49 7.05
CA ARG A 552 43.21 71.29 6.97
C ARG A 552 42.45 70.03 7.34
N LEU A 553 41.50 70.13 8.26
CA LEU A 553 40.82 68.99 8.88
C LEU A 553 39.31 68.99 8.59
N ASP A 554 38.75 67.80 8.39
CA ASP A 554 37.32 67.59 8.13
C ASP A 554 36.45 68.11 9.31
N PRO A 555 35.54 69.07 9.07
CA PRO A 555 34.65 69.59 10.11
C PRO A 555 33.81 68.53 10.82
N THR A 556 33.38 67.49 10.11
CA THR A 556 32.57 66.38 10.63
C THR A 556 33.39 65.50 11.57
N ALA A 557 34.61 65.12 11.15
CA ALA A 557 35.52 64.33 11.97
C ALA A 557 36.03 65.12 13.19
N VAL A 558 36.24 66.43 13.07
CA VAL A 558 36.55 67.32 14.19
C VAL A 558 35.37 67.45 15.17
N ALA A 559 34.14 67.59 14.67
CA ALA A 559 32.94 67.65 15.51
C ALA A 559 32.68 66.32 16.24
N ALA A 560 32.93 65.19 15.57
CA ALA A 560 32.91 63.86 16.18
C ALA A 560 33.98 63.75 17.29
N LEU A 561 35.25 64.10 17.02
CA LEU A 561 36.34 64.10 18.00
C LEU A 561 36.01 64.94 19.25
N ALA A 562 35.49 66.15 19.05
CA ALA A 562 35.08 67.02 20.17
C ALA A 562 33.93 66.41 20.99
N THR A 563 33.07 65.59 20.38
CA THR A 563 31.94 64.95 21.06
C THR A 563 32.38 63.73 21.86
N ILE A 564 33.17 62.82 21.30
CA ILE A 564 33.74 61.67 22.05
C ILE A 564 34.64 62.13 23.20
N TYR A 565 35.37 63.24 23.05
CA TYR A 565 36.16 63.82 24.14
C TYR A 565 35.26 64.35 25.26
N ARG A 566 34.23 65.16 24.96
CA ARG A 566 33.26 65.65 25.95
C ARG A 566 32.52 64.53 26.70
N ARG A 567 32.30 63.37 26.05
CA ARG A 567 31.70 62.19 26.68
C ARG A 567 32.69 61.37 27.53
N GLY A 568 33.97 61.74 27.58
CA GLY A 568 34.99 61.08 28.40
C GLY A 568 35.47 59.72 27.88
N GLU A 569 35.18 59.40 26.61
CA GLU A 569 35.60 58.16 25.94
C GLU A 569 37.10 58.19 25.61
N ILE A 570 37.66 59.38 25.38
CA ILE A 570 39.09 59.60 25.27
C ILE A 570 39.65 60.00 26.64
N ARG A 571 40.49 59.13 27.20
CA ARG A 571 41.30 59.44 28.40
C ARG A 571 42.77 59.47 28.04
N ILE A 572 43.41 60.60 28.32
CA ILE A 572 44.85 60.83 28.20
C ILE A 572 45.41 60.85 29.62
N GLN A 573 46.37 59.99 29.91
CA GLN A 573 47.05 60.00 31.21
C GLN A 573 48.04 61.16 31.23
N ALA A 574 47.95 62.02 32.25
CA ALA A 574 48.96 63.04 32.49
C ALA A 574 50.31 62.35 32.80
N PRO A 575 51.46 62.86 32.31
CA PRO A 575 52.74 62.24 32.59
C PRO A 575 53.03 62.24 34.10
N ILE A 576 53.31 61.07 34.67
CA ILE A 576 53.82 60.99 36.05
C ILE A 576 55.23 61.59 36.04
N VAL A 577 55.41 62.71 36.73
CA VAL A 577 56.73 63.26 37.01
C VAL A 577 57.38 62.38 38.08
N THR A 578 58.07 61.32 37.66
CA THR A 578 58.93 60.53 38.56
C THR A 578 60.16 61.34 38.95
N THR A 579 60.04 62.11 40.03
CA THR A 579 61.20 62.50 40.84
C THR A 579 61.81 61.24 41.45
N THR A 580 63.04 60.91 41.08
CA THR A 580 63.80 59.78 41.64
C THR A 580 64.18 60.01 43.10
N PRO A 581 63.99 59.00 43.97
CA PRO A 581 64.84 58.86 45.16
C PRO A 581 65.62 57.52 45.12
N ASN A 582 66.88 57.61 45.52
CA ASN A 582 67.90 56.55 45.62
C ASN A 582 67.42 55.12 45.90
N ALA A 583 68.04 54.17 45.19
CA ALA A 583 68.03 52.75 45.53
C ALA A 583 68.88 52.43 46.78
N PRO A 584 68.49 51.40 47.55
CA PRO A 584 69.41 50.58 48.34
C PRO A 584 69.60 49.18 47.69
N ALA A 585 70.70 48.51 48.03
CA ALA A 585 71.16 47.31 47.33
C ALA A 585 70.68 45.97 47.95
N GLN A 586 70.57 44.96 47.07
CA GLN A 586 70.81 43.51 47.26
C GLN A 586 70.36 42.78 48.55
N THR A 587 69.66 41.65 48.39
CA THR A 587 70.15 40.33 48.87
C THR A 587 69.33 39.15 48.31
N LEU A 588 70.01 38.03 48.02
CA LEU A 588 69.43 36.71 47.74
C LEU A 588 69.54 35.82 49.00
N PRO A 589 68.56 34.95 49.28
CA PRO A 589 68.75 33.78 50.14
C PRO A 589 68.69 32.44 49.35
N ALA A 590 69.39 31.43 49.87
CA ALA A 590 69.59 30.13 49.23
C ALA A 590 68.60 29.03 49.67
N GLN A 591 68.64 27.88 48.98
CA GLN A 591 68.02 26.63 49.43
C GLN A 591 68.68 26.08 50.71
N PRO A 592 67.92 25.30 51.50
CA PRO A 592 68.49 24.15 52.23
C PRO A 592 67.84 22.82 51.85
N SER A 593 68.63 21.76 51.92
CA SER A 593 68.32 20.38 51.54
C SER A 593 67.91 19.49 52.72
N ALA A 594 66.98 18.56 52.46
CA ALA A 594 66.88 17.14 52.88
C ALA A 594 67.30 16.67 54.30
N THR A 595 66.55 15.69 54.84
CA THR A 595 66.98 14.34 55.34
C THR A 595 65.86 13.68 56.19
N PRO A 596 65.92 12.37 56.56
CA PRO A 596 66.27 11.20 55.75
C PRO A 596 65.41 9.92 56.02
N SER A 597 65.73 8.83 55.30
CA SER A 597 65.55 7.41 55.69
C SER A 597 64.13 6.80 55.75
N SER A 598 63.92 5.50 55.50
CA SER A 598 64.88 4.39 55.26
C SER A 598 64.31 3.29 54.34
N ALA A 599 65.17 2.73 53.47
CA ALA A 599 65.03 1.40 52.84
C ALA A 599 65.51 0.30 53.86
N PRO A 600 65.74 -1.00 53.54
CA PRO A 600 65.66 -1.78 52.28
C PRO A 600 64.74 -3.03 52.44
N GLU A 601 64.82 -4.21 51.79
CA GLU A 601 65.71 -4.80 50.76
C GLU A 601 64.90 -5.86 49.96
N ALA A 602 64.78 -5.75 48.63
CA ALA A 602 65.46 -6.52 47.56
C ALA A 602 65.24 -8.05 47.47
N ARG A 603 65.28 -8.51 46.19
CA ARG A 603 65.28 -9.88 45.63
C ARG A 603 63.93 -10.50 45.27
N ALA A 604 63.78 -11.31 44.22
CA ALA A 604 64.37 -11.39 42.87
C ALA A 604 63.91 -12.73 42.28
N ALA A 605 63.23 -12.65 41.13
CA ALA A 605 63.25 -13.62 40.03
C ALA A 605 62.59 -15.02 40.16
N VAL A 606 62.28 -15.53 38.95
CA VAL A 606 62.12 -16.94 38.51
C VAL A 606 60.68 -17.49 38.36
N ALA A 607 60.18 -17.28 37.14
CA ALA A 607 59.63 -18.27 36.19
C ALA A 607 58.20 -18.88 36.29
N ALA A 608 57.70 -19.10 35.07
CA ALA A 608 56.90 -20.25 34.58
C ALA A 608 55.39 -20.34 34.87
N ALA A 609 54.63 -19.89 33.85
CA ALA A 609 53.79 -20.74 32.98
C ALA A 609 52.45 -21.35 33.47
N GLU A 610 51.58 -21.56 32.46
CA GLU A 610 50.36 -22.40 32.47
C GLU A 610 49.15 -21.94 33.32
N VAL A 611 47.88 -22.23 32.96
CA VAL A 611 47.21 -22.43 31.65
C VAL A 611 45.69 -22.28 31.89
N ALA A 612 44.92 -21.99 30.83
CA ALA A 612 43.45 -22.15 30.72
C ALA A 612 42.49 -21.38 31.68
N GLY A 613 41.64 -20.55 31.05
CA GLY A 613 40.22 -20.94 30.96
C GLY A 613 39.18 -20.12 31.73
N ARG A 614 38.63 -19.09 31.09
CA ARG A 614 37.25 -19.11 30.52
C ARG A 614 36.96 -17.87 29.67
#